data_AF-A0A7S4TAM4-F1
#
_entry.id   AF-A0A7S4TAM4-F1
#
_cell.length_a   1.000
_cell.length_b   1.000
_cell.length_c   1.000
_cell.angle_alpha   90.00
_cell.angle_beta   90.00
_cell.angle_gamma   90.00
#
_symmetry.space_group_name_H-M   'P 1'
#
loop_
_entity.id
_entity.type
_entity.pdbx_description
1 polymer ?
#
loop_
_entity_poly.entity_id
_entity_poly.type
_entity_poly.pdbx_seq_one_letter_code
_entity_poly.pdbx_strand_id
1 'polypeptide(L)'
;MAQAILAQVARTLTDHLTRERAMRCSVELALLLLLLALAWAGPPTVCSSDSSRSDGMSLLQRRSHQTSPAPALAEAVDAMHFIYTVGCNHYQLVQAVVLDHTWREAGNAGRLTRIVVNCEDEKSRAMLDTSPLKGDKRYAVFFSEGDLMEVPGKNDSYPARGRPYAIMQWM
;
A
#
# COMPACT_ATOMS: atom_id res chain seq x y z
N MET A 1 -18.65 -17.95 -45.66
CA MET A 1 -18.51 -17.64 -44.21
C MET A 1 -17.11 -17.21 -43.82
N ALA A 2 -16.03 -17.89 -44.25
CA ALA A 2 -14.65 -17.54 -43.84
C ALA A 2 -14.19 -16.10 -44.20
N GLN A 3 -14.60 -15.55 -45.35
CA GLN A 3 -14.25 -14.18 -45.74
C GLN A 3 -14.86 -13.09 -44.86
N ALA A 4 -16.05 -13.33 -44.29
CA ALA A 4 -16.71 -12.36 -43.41
C ALA A 4 -15.98 -12.24 -42.05
N ILE A 5 -15.43 -13.35 -41.56
CA ILE A 5 -14.70 -13.40 -40.29
C ILE A 5 -13.35 -12.68 -40.41
N LEU A 6 -12.63 -12.88 -41.52
CA LEU A 6 -11.36 -12.17 -41.77
C LEU A 6 -11.55 -10.65 -41.87
N ALA A 7 -12.64 -10.19 -42.51
CA ALA A 7 -12.95 -8.77 -42.61
C ALA A 7 -13.34 -8.13 -41.27
N GLN A 8 -13.87 -8.91 -40.33
CA GLN A 8 -14.21 -8.45 -38.99
C GLN A 8 -12.96 -8.35 -38.11
N VAL A 9 -12.09 -9.36 -38.16
CA VAL A 9 -10.83 -9.38 -37.41
C VAL A 9 -9.88 -8.26 -37.86
N ALA A 10 -9.79 -8.00 -39.16
CA ALA A 10 -8.97 -6.92 -39.70
C ALA A 10 -9.43 -5.54 -39.18
N ARG A 11 -10.75 -5.29 -39.14
CA ARG A 11 -11.32 -4.04 -38.62
C ARG A 11 -11.01 -3.85 -37.14
N THR A 12 -11.19 -4.88 -36.32
CA THR A 12 -10.88 -4.81 -34.88
C THR A 12 -9.40 -4.56 -34.61
N LEU A 13 -8.50 -5.09 -35.44
CA LEU A 13 -7.06 -4.86 -35.30
C LEU A 13 -6.64 -3.45 -35.69
N THR A 14 -7.20 -2.88 -36.77
CA THR A 14 -6.95 -1.48 -37.13
C THR A 14 -7.50 -0.51 -36.09
N ASP A 15 -8.66 -0.79 -35.49
CA ASP A 15 -9.22 0.04 -34.41
C ASP A 15 -8.37 -0.04 -33.14
N HIS A 16 -7.81 -1.21 -32.80
CA HIS A 16 -6.92 -1.34 -31.64
C HIS A 16 -5.58 -0.60 -31.86
N LEU A 17 -4.98 -0.73 -33.05
CA LEU A 17 -3.71 -0.09 -33.40
C LEU A 17 -3.82 1.43 -33.51
N THR A 18 -4.94 1.96 -33.99
CA THR A 18 -5.19 3.41 -34.02
C THR A 18 -5.41 3.97 -32.62
N ARG A 19 -6.10 3.25 -31.73
CA ARG A 19 -6.31 3.65 -30.34
C ARG A 19 -5.00 3.69 -29.54
N GLU A 20 -4.10 2.74 -29.74
CA GLU A 20 -2.78 2.75 -29.10
C GLU A 20 -1.89 3.89 -29.58
N ARG A 21 -1.93 4.23 -30.88
CA ARG A 21 -1.18 5.37 -31.43
C ARG A 21 -1.71 6.71 -30.91
N ALA A 22 -3.03 6.85 -30.77
CA ALA A 22 -3.65 8.06 -30.19
C ALA A 22 -3.29 8.26 -28.71
N MET A 23 -3.21 7.17 -27.94
CA MET A 23 -2.79 7.23 -26.53
C MET A 23 -1.31 7.64 -26.38
N ARG A 24 -0.42 7.11 -27.22
CA ARG A 24 1.00 7.49 -27.22
C ARG A 24 1.22 8.96 -27.60
N CYS A 25 0.48 9.48 -28.59
CA CYS A 25 0.54 10.91 -28.93
C CYS A 25 0.04 11.81 -27.79
N SER A 26 -0.98 11.39 -27.04
CA SER A 26 -1.54 12.19 -25.95
C SER A 26 -0.57 12.29 -24.75
N VAL A 27 0.18 11.22 -24.46
CA VAL A 27 1.18 11.21 -23.39
C VAL A 27 2.42 12.04 -23.77
N GLU A 28 2.90 11.95 -25.00
CA GLU A 28 4.02 12.78 -25.47
C GLU A 28 3.65 14.28 -25.51
N LEU A 29 2.44 14.63 -25.96
CA LEU A 29 1.97 16.02 -25.90
C LEU A 29 1.86 16.53 -24.45
N ALA A 30 1.35 15.71 -23.54
CA ALA A 30 1.24 16.06 -22.12
C ALA A 30 2.63 16.27 -21.49
N LEU A 31 3.62 15.42 -21.82
CA LEU A 31 5.00 15.58 -21.35
C LEU A 31 5.65 16.85 -21.91
N LEU A 32 5.47 17.13 -23.20
CA LEU A 32 5.99 18.35 -23.83
C LEU A 32 5.35 19.61 -23.25
N LEU A 33 4.04 19.60 -22.98
CA LEU A 33 3.35 20.70 -22.31
C LEU A 33 3.85 20.90 -20.87
N LEU A 34 4.14 19.81 -20.13
CA LEU A 34 4.69 19.89 -18.78
C LEU A 34 6.12 20.45 -18.77
N LEU A 35 6.95 20.04 -19.73
CA LEU A 35 8.32 20.55 -19.88
C LEU A 35 8.32 22.04 -20.30
N LEU A 36 7.39 22.46 -21.17
CA LEU A 36 7.20 23.87 -21.53
C LEU A 36 6.72 24.70 -20.34
N ALA A 37 5.83 24.16 -19.50
CA ALA A 37 5.38 24.84 -18.29
C ALA A 37 6.53 25.02 -17.26
N LEU A 38 7.40 24.03 -17.13
CA LEU A 38 8.60 24.13 -16.28
C LEU A 38 9.64 25.12 -16.83
N ALA A 39 9.72 25.29 -18.15
CA ALA A 39 10.62 26.25 -18.77
C ALA A 39 10.17 27.72 -18.64
N TRP A 40 8.89 27.97 -18.32
CA TRP A 40 8.34 29.32 -18.12
C TRP A 40 8.28 29.75 -16.64
N ALA A 41 8.51 28.84 -15.70
CA ALA A 41 8.70 29.17 -14.30
C ALA A 41 10.12 29.73 -14.11
N GLY A 42 10.25 31.06 -14.24
CA GLY A 42 11.50 31.76 -13.95
C GLY A 42 12.04 31.44 -12.55
N PRO A 43 13.37 31.54 -12.35
CA PRO A 43 14.00 31.20 -11.08
C PRO A 43 13.43 32.07 -9.94
N PRO A 44 13.19 31.50 -8.74
CA PRO A 44 12.80 32.31 -7.60
C PRO A 44 13.92 33.31 -7.30
N THR A 45 13.57 34.59 -7.33
CA THR A 45 14.40 35.70 -6.86
C THR A 45 14.68 35.50 -5.37
N VAL A 46 15.87 34.96 -5.07
CA VAL A 46 16.43 34.95 -3.73
C VAL A 46 16.87 36.37 -3.41
N CYS A 47 16.14 37.04 -2.50
CA CYS A 47 16.62 38.25 -1.86
C CYS A 47 17.80 37.88 -0.94
N SER A 48 19.02 38.21 -1.36
CA SER A 48 20.18 38.29 -0.48
C SER A 48 20.02 39.45 0.49
N SER A 49 19.97 39.15 1.79
CA SER A 49 20.36 40.07 2.85
C SER A 49 21.55 39.46 3.58
N ASP A 50 22.71 40.02 3.30
CA ASP A 50 23.99 39.64 3.89
C ASP A 50 24.20 40.44 5.18
N SER A 51 24.31 39.76 6.32
CA SER A 51 24.96 40.33 7.50
C SER A 51 25.68 39.23 8.26
N SER A 52 27.00 39.35 8.28
CA SER A 52 27.99 38.55 8.95
C SER A 52 27.59 38.05 10.34
N ARG A 53 27.70 36.74 10.58
CA ARG A 53 28.36 36.22 11.77
C ARG A 53 28.74 34.75 11.61
N SER A 54 30.00 34.47 11.94
CA SER A 54 30.59 33.15 12.14
C SER A 54 29.68 32.24 12.98
N ASP A 55 29.52 31.00 12.55
CA ASP A 55 29.98 29.82 13.30
C ASP A 55 29.56 28.55 12.56
N GLY A 56 30.53 27.65 12.38
CA GLY A 56 30.32 26.39 11.70
C GLY A 56 29.26 25.54 12.39
N MET A 57 28.32 25.00 11.63
CA MET A 57 27.47 23.94 12.15
C MET A 57 27.07 22.97 11.04
N SER A 58 27.73 21.82 11.11
CA SER A 58 27.25 20.53 10.62
C SER A 58 25.77 20.36 10.99
N LEU A 59 24.89 20.28 9.98
CA LEU A 59 23.52 19.77 10.13
C LEU A 59 23.40 18.31 9.67
N LEU A 60 24.44 17.52 9.94
CA LEU A 60 24.28 16.11 10.29
C LEU A 60 24.18 16.01 11.81
N GLN A 61 23.08 16.50 12.38
CA GLN A 61 22.73 16.21 13.78
C GLN A 61 21.28 15.73 13.81
N ARG A 62 21.07 14.54 13.24
CA ARG A 62 19.93 13.68 13.54
C ARG A 62 19.96 13.46 15.05
N ARG A 63 19.19 14.26 15.80
CA ARG A 63 18.97 14.12 17.24
C ARG A 63 18.34 12.76 17.52
N SER A 64 19.16 11.73 17.63
CA SER A 64 18.87 10.56 18.45
C SER A 64 19.00 10.99 19.91
N HIS A 65 18.04 11.77 20.40
CA HIS A 65 17.77 11.74 21.84
C HIS A 65 17.10 10.40 22.12
N GLN A 66 17.94 9.40 22.38
CA GLN A 66 17.58 8.27 23.24
C GLN A 66 17.25 8.86 24.62
N THR A 67 16.01 9.33 24.78
CA THR A 67 15.39 9.30 26.09
C THR A 67 14.97 7.86 26.26
N SER A 68 15.72 7.10 27.05
CA SER A 68 15.30 5.77 27.48
C SER A 68 13.91 5.94 28.09
N PRO A 69 12.86 5.32 27.53
CA PRO A 69 11.53 5.43 28.08
C PRO A 69 11.57 4.93 29.53
N ALA A 70 10.97 5.69 30.45
CA ALA A 70 10.79 5.23 31.82
C ALA A 70 10.21 3.80 31.80
N PRO A 71 10.58 2.90 32.72
CA PRO A 71 10.25 1.47 32.64
C PRO A 71 8.76 1.17 32.43
N ALA A 72 7.87 2.02 32.96
CA ALA A 72 6.42 1.92 32.73
C ALA A 72 5.99 2.16 31.26
N LEU A 73 6.69 3.02 30.52
CA LEU A 73 6.43 3.27 29.10
C LEU A 73 7.00 2.15 28.23
N ALA A 74 8.10 1.51 28.65
CA ALA A 74 8.65 0.33 27.98
C ALA A 74 7.69 -0.88 28.07
N GLU A 75 7.07 -1.10 29.24
CA GLU A 75 6.00 -2.12 29.37
C GLU A 75 4.76 -1.78 28.53
N ALA A 76 4.33 -0.52 28.51
CA ALA A 76 3.18 -0.10 27.71
C ALA A 76 3.40 -0.27 26.19
N VAL A 77 4.66 -0.16 25.75
CA VAL A 77 5.08 -0.37 24.36
C VAL A 77 4.97 -1.84 23.95
N ASP A 78 5.36 -2.78 24.80
CA ASP A 78 5.19 -4.21 24.53
C ASP A 78 3.71 -4.66 24.65
N ALA A 79 2.87 -3.87 25.31
CA ALA A 79 1.43 -4.11 25.42
C ALA A 79 0.63 -3.64 24.18
N MET A 80 1.20 -2.83 23.28
CA MET A 80 0.48 -2.30 22.12
C MET A 80 0.45 -3.29 20.95
N HIS A 81 -0.74 -3.58 20.42
CA HIS A 81 -0.93 -4.48 19.28
C HIS A 81 -1.78 -3.81 18.19
N PHE A 82 -1.19 -3.63 17.01
CA PHE A 82 -1.86 -3.11 15.82
C PHE A 82 -2.43 -4.25 15.00
N ILE A 83 -3.73 -4.18 14.70
CA ILE A 83 -4.42 -5.23 13.95
C ILE A 83 -5.13 -4.57 12.78
N TYR A 84 -4.99 -5.15 11.59
CA TYR A 84 -5.73 -4.70 10.42
C TYR A 84 -6.15 -5.88 9.55
N THR A 85 -7.27 -5.71 8.87
CA THR A 85 -7.86 -6.75 8.01
C THR A 85 -7.66 -6.38 6.54
N VAL A 86 -7.31 -7.36 5.72
CA VAL A 86 -7.19 -7.23 4.26
C VAL A 86 -7.91 -8.39 3.59
N GLY A 87 -8.55 -8.13 2.46
CA GLY A 87 -9.14 -9.14 1.59
C GLY A 87 -8.10 -9.81 0.70
N CYS A 88 -8.47 -10.96 0.17
CA CYS A 88 -7.63 -11.77 -0.70
C CYS A 88 -7.58 -11.25 -2.14
N ASN A 89 -6.96 -10.10 -2.39
CA ASN A 89 -6.71 -9.63 -3.75
C ASN A 89 -5.43 -8.79 -3.86
N HIS A 90 -4.94 -8.63 -5.09
CA HIS A 90 -3.68 -7.93 -5.35
C HIS A 90 -3.71 -6.44 -4.97
N TYR A 91 -4.84 -5.76 -5.16
CA TYR A 91 -4.98 -4.35 -4.80
C TYR A 91 -4.83 -4.14 -3.28
N GLN A 92 -5.46 -5.00 -2.49
CA GLN A 92 -5.34 -4.95 -1.03
C GLN A 92 -3.95 -5.37 -0.56
N LEU A 93 -3.27 -6.28 -1.25
CA LEU A 93 -1.88 -6.60 -0.97
C LEU A 93 -0.96 -5.38 -1.10
N VAL A 94 -1.11 -4.58 -2.16
CA VAL A 94 -0.28 -3.37 -2.34
C VAL A 94 -0.46 -2.42 -1.16
N GLN A 95 -1.71 -2.19 -0.73
CA GLN A 95 -2.00 -1.35 0.44
C GLN A 95 -1.40 -1.93 1.72
N ALA A 96 -1.49 -3.25 1.89
CA ALA A 96 -0.98 -3.95 3.07
C ALA A 96 0.55 -3.88 3.15
N VAL A 97 1.25 -4.06 2.03
CA VAL A 97 2.73 -3.95 1.95
C VAL A 97 3.19 -2.53 2.24
N VAL A 98 2.48 -1.51 1.77
CA VAL A 98 2.77 -0.11 2.09
C VAL A 98 2.57 0.16 3.58
N LEU A 99 1.50 -0.36 4.19
CA LEU A 99 1.29 -0.23 5.63
C LEU A 99 2.40 -0.92 6.43
N ASP A 100 2.77 -2.15 6.07
CA ASP A 100 3.87 -2.87 6.72
C ASP A 100 5.20 -2.12 6.64
N HIS A 101 5.52 -1.60 5.45
CA HIS A 101 6.73 -0.83 5.22
C HIS A 101 6.74 0.42 6.09
N THR A 102 5.68 1.23 6.00
CA THR A 102 5.57 2.49 6.75
C THR A 102 5.50 2.27 8.26
N TRP A 103 4.90 1.17 8.72
CA TRP A 103 4.86 0.81 10.14
C TRP A 103 6.27 0.63 10.70
N ARG A 104 7.17 -0.02 9.95
CA ARG A 104 8.59 -0.15 10.32
C ARG A 104 9.35 1.15 10.22
N GLU A 105 9.21 1.89 9.12
CA GLU A 105 9.94 3.16 8.92
C GLU A 105 9.55 4.23 9.95
N ALA A 106 8.30 4.23 10.42
CA ALA A 106 7.84 5.10 11.48
C ALA A 106 8.38 4.72 12.87
N GLY A 107 9.08 3.58 13.00
CA GLY A 107 9.61 3.10 14.27
C GLY A 107 8.52 2.73 15.27
N ASN A 108 7.37 2.24 14.79
CA ASN A 108 6.29 1.84 15.68
C ASN A 108 6.76 0.73 16.62
N ALA A 109 6.35 0.91 17.87
CA ALA A 109 6.63 -0.01 18.94
C ALA A 109 5.41 -0.94 19.15
N GLY A 110 5.61 -2.16 19.62
CA GLY A 110 4.55 -3.18 19.71
C GLY A 110 4.50 -4.16 18.53
N ARG A 111 3.40 -4.92 18.45
CA ARG A 111 3.18 -6.00 17.45
C ARG A 111 2.22 -5.57 16.34
N LEU A 112 2.39 -6.12 15.15
CA LEU A 112 1.51 -5.89 14.00
C LEU A 112 0.97 -7.24 13.50
N THR A 113 -0.35 -7.34 13.37
CA THR A 113 -0.99 -8.51 12.77
C THR A 113 -1.87 -8.12 11.58
N ARG A 114 -1.58 -8.76 10.45
CA ARG A 114 -2.42 -8.74 9.25
C ARG A 114 -3.38 -9.91 9.28
N ILE A 115 -4.67 -9.64 9.32
CA ILE A 115 -5.72 -10.65 9.18
C ILE A 115 -6.18 -10.66 7.72
N VAL A 116 -5.90 -11.74 7.01
CA VAL A 116 -6.29 -11.94 5.61
C VAL A 116 -7.61 -12.68 5.56
N VAL A 117 -8.59 -12.10 4.87
CA VAL A 117 -9.94 -12.63 4.76
C VAL A 117 -10.25 -13.13 3.35
N ASN A 118 -11.06 -14.18 3.25
CA ASN A 118 -11.63 -14.69 2.00
C ASN A 118 -10.56 -15.21 1.01
N CYS A 119 -9.54 -15.92 1.51
CA CYS A 119 -8.58 -16.62 0.65
C CYS A 119 -8.96 -18.09 0.49
N GLU A 120 -9.61 -18.42 -0.61
CA GLU A 120 -9.96 -19.80 -1.00
C GLU A 120 -8.75 -20.56 -1.54
N ASP A 121 -7.87 -19.89 -2.31
CA ASP A 121 -6.77 -20.55 -3.00
C ASP A 121 -5.40 -20.35 -2.31
N GLU A 122 -4.60 -21.42 -2.26
CA GLU A 122 -3.27 -21.41 -1.65
C GLU A 122 -2.31 -20.44 -2.34
N LYS A 123 -2.47 -20.23 -3.64
CA LYS A 123 -1.62 -19.30 -4.40
C LYS A 123 -1.83 -17.86 -3.93
N SER A 124 -3.07 -17.44 -3.71
CA SER A 124 -3.40 -16.13 -3.17
C SER A 124 -2.99 -16.02 -1.71
N ARG A 125 -3.08 -17.10 -0.91
CA ARG A 125 -2.51 -17.12 0.45
C ARG A 125 -1.00 -16.85 0.43
N ALA A 126 -0.25 -17.56 -0.40
CA ALA A 126 1.18 -17.35 -0.57
C ALA A 126 1.51 -15.92 -1.05
N MET A 127 0.69 -15.37 -1.94
CA MET A 127 0.82 -13.99 -2.39
C MET A 127 0.61 -13.00 -1.23
N LEU A 128 -0.43 -13.18 -0.42
CA LEU A 128 -0.82 -12.31 0.70
C LEU A 128 0.11 -12.42 1.91
N ASP A 129 0.87 -13.50 2.01
CA ASP A 129 1.96 -13.68 2.97
C ASP A 129 3.20 -12.81 2.63
N THR A 130 3.21 -12.15 1.47
CA THR A 130 4.31 -11.25 1.08
C THR A 130 4.28 -9.97 1.92
N SER A 131 5.40 -9.69 2.57
CA SER A 131 5.58 -8.51 3.42
C SER A 131 7.06 -8.14 3.53
N PRO A 132 7.41 -6.84 3.60
CA PRO A 132 8.76 -6.39 3.96
C PRO A 132 9.14 -6.70 5.41
N LEU A 133 8.18 -7.13 6.24
CA LEU A 133 8.36 -7.54 7.64
C LEU A 133 8.43 -9.06 7.80
N LYS A 134 8.49 -9.82 6.69
CA LYS A 134 8.59 -11.28 6.74
C LYS A 134 9.85 -11.69 7.51
N GLY A 135 9.65 -12.43 8.60
CA GLY A 135 10.71 -12.85 9.54
C GLY A 135 10.89 -11.94 10.76
N ASP A 136 10.22 -10.80 10.85
CA ASP A 136 10.18 -10.00 12.08
C ASP A 136 9.31 -10.72 13.14
N LYS A 137 9.84 -10.88 14.35
CA LYS A 137 9.14 -11.52 15.47
C LYS A 137 7.89 -10.75 15.93
N ARG A 138 7.82 -9.46 15.62
CA ARG A 138 6.70 -8.57 15.97
C ARG A 138 5.60 -8.55 14.90
N TYR A 139 5.80 -9.22 13.77
CA TYR A 139 4.84 -9.28 12.67
C TYR A 139 4.23 -10.68 12.54
N ALA A 140 2.93 -10.76 12.31
CA ALA A 140 2.23 -12.01 12.04
C ALA A 140 1.17 -11.83 10.95
N VAL A 141 0.96 -12.88 10.16
CA VAL A 141 -0.14 -12.98 9.18
C VAL A 141 -1.05 -14.10 9.64
N PHE A 142 -2.34 -13.79 9.75
CA PHE A 142 -3.39 -14.76 10.09
C PHE A 142 -4.35 -14.86 8.92
N PHE A 143 -4.66 -16.09 8.47
CA PHE A 143 -5.62 -16.33 7.40
C PHE A 143 -6.93 -16.83 8.00
N SER A 144 -8.01 -16.07 7.82
CA SER A 144 -9.33 -16.51 8.26
C SER A 144 -9.92 -17.53 7.28
N GLU A 145 -10.78 -18.39 7.79
CA GLU A 145 -11.44 -19.46 7.05
C GLU A 145 -12.94 -19.20 6.94
N GLY A 146 -13.54 -19.63 5.83
CA GLY A 146 -14.98 -19.54 5.59
C GLY A 146 -15.45 -18.21 4.98
N ASP A 147 -16.42 -18.31 4.05
CA ASP A 147 -16.97 -17.16 3.32
C ASP A 147 -18.40 -16.80 3.77
N LEU A 148 -19.09 -17.71 4.46
CA LEU A 148 -20.43 -17.52 5.01
C LEU A 148 -20.43 -17.92 6.48
N MET A 149 -21.12 -17.12 7.30
CA MET A 149 -21.40 -17.46 8.69
C MET A 149 -22.90 -17.61 8.89
N GLU A 150 -23.29 -18.72 9.50
CA GLU A 150 -24.64 -18.89 10.03
C GLU A 150 -24.78 -18.07 11.32
N VAL A 151 -25.84 -17.28 11.41
CA VAL A 151 -26.13 -16.50 12.61
C VAL A 151 -26.72 -17.44 13.67
N PRO A 152 -26.13 -17.58 14.87
CA PRO A 152 -26.68 -18.45 15.90
C PRO A 152 -28.14 -18.08 16.22
N GLY A 153 -29.05 -19.04 16.12
CA GLY A 153 -30.48 -18.83 16.40
C GLY A 153 -31.29 -18.15 15.29
N LYS A 154 -30.69 -17.86 14.13
CA LYS A 154 -31.42 -17.47 12.91
C LYS A 154 -31.05 -18.41 11.77
N ASN A 155 -32.03 -18.79 10.95
CA ASN A 155 -31.78 -19.51 9.69
C ASN A 155 -31.33 -18.53 8.58
N ASP A 156 -30.46 -17.58 8.94
CA ASP A 156 -29.91 -16.58 8.05
C ASP A 156 -28.39 -16.75 8.03
N SER A 157 -27.83 -16.86 6.83
CA SER A 157 -26.39 -16.79 6.61
C SER A 157 -26.03 -15.37 6.18
N TYR A 158 -25.08 -14.74 6.87
CA TYR A 158 -24.50 -13.49 6.40
C TYR A 158 -23.17 -13.81 5.72
N PRO A 159 -22.81 -13.13 4.61
CA PRO A 159 -21.47 -13.28 4.08
C PRO A 159 -20.45 -12.93 5.18
N ALA A 160 -19.60 -13.89 5.53
CA ALA A 160 -18.51 -13.75 6.50
C ALA A 160 -17.51 -12.65 6.09
N ARG A 161 -17.69 -12.06 4.89
CA ARG A 161 -17.18 -10.76 4.46
C ARG A 161 -17.32 -9.65 5.51
N GLY A 162 -18.19 -9.81 6.52
CA GLY A 162 -18.11 -9.03 7.75
C GLY A 162 -16.77 -9.24 8.46
N ARG A 163 -15.86 -8.26 8.35
CA ARG A 163 -14.61 -8.14 9.12
C ARG A 163 -14.66 -8.56 10.61
N PRO A 164 -15.77 -8.41 11.38
CA PRO A 164 -15.82 -8.95 12.75
C PRO A 164 -15.54 -10.46 12.88
N TYR A 165 -15.95 -11.31 11.93
CA TYR A 165 -15.76 -12.76 12.09
C TYR A 165 -14.28 -13.18 12.00
N ALA A 166 -13.55 -12.62 11.05
CA ALA A 166 -12.12 -12.90 10.92
C ALA A 166 -11.31 -12.45 12.15
N ILE A 167 -11.76 -11.38 12.81
CA ILE A 167 -11.18 -10.95 14.09
C ILE A 167 -11.52 -11.97 15.19
N MET A 168 -12.76 -12.46 15.26
CA MET A 168 -13.13 -13.51 16.22
C MET A 168 -12.31 -14.80 16.05
N GLN A 169 -12.01 -15.21 14.82
CA GLN A 169 -11.22 -16.42 14.57
C GLN A 169 -9.74 -16.23 14.95
N TRP A 170 -9.25 -14.99 14.95
CA TRP A 170 -7.88 -14.66 15.32
C TRP A 170 -7.67 -14.62 16.85
N MET A 171 -8.71 -14.27 17.62
CA MET A 171 -8.69 -14.24 19.09
C MET A 171 -8.73 -15.64 19.70
#